data_AF-A0A9Q0MP83-F1
#
_entry.id   AF-A0A9Q0MP83-F1
#
_cell.length_a   1.000
_cell.length_b   1.000
_cell.length_c   1.000
_cell.angle_alpha   90.00
_cell.angle_beta   90.00
_cell.angle_gamma   90.00
#
_symmetry.space_group_name_H-M   'P 1'
#
loop_
_entity.id
_entity.type
_entity.pdbx_description
1 polymer ?
#
loop_
_entity_poly.entity_id
_entity_poly.type
_entity_poly.pdbx_seq_one_letter_code
_entity_poly.pdbx_strand_id
1 'polypeptide(L)'
;MASTSRHEMANKVCCYAHPDSPLIEDYRAGDMICSECGLVVGDRVIDVGSEWRTFSNEKSGVDPSRVGGPENPLLSGGDLSTMIGPGTGPASFDAFGTAKYQNRRTMSSSDRALIAAFKEISTMADRINLPKTIVDRANNLFKQFGP
;
A
#
# COMPACT_ATOMS: atom_id res chain seq x y z
N MET A 1 -34.97 23.14 5.43
CA MET A 1 -34.32 21.81 5.49
C MET A 1 -34.49 21.13 4.13
N ALA A 2 -33.54 21.29 3.20
CA ALA A 2 -33.38 20.48 1.97
C ALA A 2 -32.36 21.16 1.04
N SER A 3 -31.07 20.94 1.24
CA SER A 3 -30.05 21.46 0.29
C SER A 3 -28.64 20.89 0.52
N THR A 4 -28.50 19.62 0.93
CA THR A 4 -27.18 18.95 1.01
C THR A 4 -27.02 17.76 0.06
N SER A 5 -28.01 17.42 -0.76
CA SER A 5 -27.94 16.18 -1.58
C SER A 5 -27.25 16.33 -2.95
N ARG A 6 -27.09 17.54 -3.51
CA ARG A 6 -26.60 17.67 -4.90
C ARG A 6 -25.08 17.64 -5.07
N HIS A 7 -24.30 17.79 -4.00
CA HIS A 7 -22.83 17.85 -4.08
C HIS A 7 -22.13 16.51 -3.73
N GLU A 8 -22.88 15.46 -3.40
CA GLU A 8 -22.32 14.14 -3.04
C GLU A 8 -22.34 13.13 -4.21
N MET A 9 -22.78 13.56 -5.41
CA MET A 9 -22.93 12.72 -6.61
C MET A 9 -22.02 13.12 -7.78
N ALA A 10 -20.98 13.91 -7.54
CA ALA A 10 -20.06 14.32 -8.62
C ALA A 10 -19.09 13.21 -9.07
N ASN A 11 -19.03 12.07 -8.35
CA ASN A 11 -18.06 11.00 -8.64
C ASN A 11 -18.65 9.58 -8.58
N LYS A 12 -19.98 9.45 -8.67
CA LYS A 12 -20.66 8.15 -8.64
C LYS A 12 -21.21 7.82 -10.02
N VAL A 13 -20.70 6.76 -10.63
CA VAL A 13 -21.21 6.23 -11.91
C VAL A 13 -22.64 5.74 -11.68
N CYS A 14 -23.60 6.23 -12.47
CA CYS A 14 -25.02 5.89 -12.34
C CYS A 14 -25.73 5.93 -13.70
N CYS A 15 -26.83 5.19 -13.83
CA CYS A 15 -27.67 5.23 -15.04
C CYS A 15 -28.55 6.48 -15.06
N TYR A 16 -28.61 7.20 -16.20
CA TYR A 16 -29.45 8.41 -16.34
C TYR A 16 -30.96 8.10 -16.27
N ALA A 17 -31.38 6.94 -16.75
CA ALA A 17 -32.79 6.54 -16.74
C ALA A 17 -33.21 5.88 -15.40
N HIS A 18 -32.26 5.25 -14.70
CA HIS A 18 -32.50 4.52 -13.45
C HIS A 18 -31.41 4.88 -12.41
N PRO A 19 -31.49 6.07 -11.78
CA PRO A 19 -30.42 6.57 -10.91
C PRO A 19 -30.16 5.72 -9.67
N ASP A 20 -31.20 5.03 -9.19
CA ASP A 20 -31.15 4.19 -7.98
C ASP A 20 -30.87 2.71 -8.28
N SER A 21 -30.78 2.33 -9.57
CA SER A 21 -30.60 0.95 -9.98
C SER A 21 -29.17 0.47 -9.69
N PRO A 22 -28.99 -0.76 -9.16
CA PRO A 22 -27.66 -1.33 -9.00
C PRO A 22 -27.01 -1.57 -10.37
N LEU A 23 -25.71 -1.30 -10.43
CA LEU A 23 -24.86 -1.59 -11.58
C LEU A 23 -24.22 -2.96 -11.40
N ILE A 24 -24.14 -3.71 -12.50
CA ILE A 24 -23.50 -5.02 -12.60
C ILE A 24 -22.13 -4.82 -13.27
N GLU A 25 -21.08 -5.34 -12.64
CA GLU A 25 -19.72 -5.38 -13.19
C GLU A 25 -19.55 -6.58 -14.11
N ASP A 26 -19.27 -6.34 -15.40
CA ASP A 26 -18.77 -7.38 -16.32
C ASP A 26 -17.24 -7.31 -16.38
N TYR A 27 -16.57 -8.10 -15.55
CA TYR A 27 -15.12 -8.18 -15.49
C TYR A 27 -14.45 -8.64 -16.80
N ARG A 28 -15.16 -9.35 -17.69
CA ARG A 28 -14.57 -9.85 -18.94
C ARG A 28 -14.46 -8.74 -19.97
N ALA A 29 -15.42 -7.82 -19.98
CA ALA A 29 -15.45 -6.66 -20.86
C ALA A 29 -14.81 -5.41 -20.21
N GLY A 30 -14.79 -5.35 -18.88
CA GLY A 30 -14.43 -4.15 -18.13
C GLY A 30 -15.55 -3.11 -18.11
N ASP A 31 -16.81 -3.56 -18.13
CA ASP A 31 -17.98 -2.70 -18.28
C ASP A 31 -18.85 -2.65 -17.03
N MET A 32 -19.47 -1.50 -16.80
CA MET A 32 -20.50 -1.28 -15.78
C MET A 32 -21.87 -1.17 -16.41
N ILE A 33 -22.76 -2.10 -16.12
CA ILE A 33 -24.03 -2.29 -16.82
C ILE A 33 -25.20 -2.04 -15.86
N CYS A 34 -26.15 -1.20 -16.28
CA CYS A 34 -27.40 -1.01 -15.53
C CYS A 34 -28.25 -2.29 -15.54
N SER A 35 -28.64 -2.79 -14.37
CA SER A 35 -29.43 -4.02 -14.24
C SER A 35 -30.85 -3.92 -14.81
N GLU A 36 -31.42 -2.71 -14.90
CA GLU A 36 -32.79 -2.50 -15.37
C GLU A 36 -32.92 -2.31 -16.88
N CYS A 37 -31.97 -1.62 -17.52
CA CYS A 37 -32.05 -1.30 -18.96
C CYS A 37 -30.89 -1.80 -19.81
N GLY A 38 -29.87 -2.41 -19.21
CA GLY A 38 -28.70 -2.92 -19.94
C GLY A 38 -27.76 -1.84 -20.49
N LEU A 39 -27.96 -0.57 -20.12
CA LEU A 39 -27.07 0.51 -20.55
C LEU A 39 -25.69 0.37 -19.89
N VAL A 40 -24.63 0.41 -20.71
CA VAL A 40 -23.25 0.55 -20.22
C VAL A 40 -23.02 2.00 -19.79
N VAL A 41 -22.73 2.19 -18.51
CA VAL A 41 -22.55 3.52 -17.87
C VAL A 41 -21.10 3.83 -17.52
N GLY A 42 -20.22 2.83 -17.56
CA GLY A 42 -18.78 3.00 -17.46
C GLY A 42 -18.09 1.93 -18.30
N ASP A 43 -17.24 2.36 -19.23
CA ASP A 43 -16.38 1.49 -20.03
C ASP A 43 -14.95 1.49 -19.46
N ARG A 44 -14.20 0.40 -19.69
CA ARG A 44 -12.79 0.25 -19.27
C ARG A 44 -12.58 0.42 -17.76
N VAL A 45 -13.50 -0.11 -16.97
CA VAL A 45 -13.35 -0.17 -15.52
C VAL A 45 -12.11 -1.00 -15.17
N ILE A 46 -11.20 -0.36 -14.43
CA ILE A 46 -9.98 -0.98 -13.97
C ILE A 46 -10.35 -1.97 -12.88
N ASP A 47 -9.97 -3.23 -13.07
CA ASP A 47 -10.02 -4.22 -12.00
C ASP A 47 -9.02 -3.81 -10.92
N VAL A 48 -9.54 -3.40 -9.76
CA VAL A 48 -8.74 -3.07 -8.56
C VAL A 48 -8.37 -4.33 -7.76
N GLY A 49 -8.91 -5.48 -8.16
CA GLY A 49 -8.41 -6.77 -7.72
C GLY A 49 -6.94 -6.88 -8.05
N SER A 50 -6.16 -7.43 -7.13
CA SER A 50 -4.80 -7.84 -7.44
C SER A 50 -4.85 -8.74 -8.67
N GLU A 51 -4.14 -8.37 -9.73
CA GLU A 51 -3.82 -9.25 -10.87
C GLU A 51 -2.94 -10.38 -10.34
N TRP A 52 -3.48 -11.22 -9.46
CA TRP A 52 -2.77 -12.31 -8.82
C TRP A 52 -2.68 -13.45 -9.80
N ARG A 53 -1.99 -13.21 -10.92
CA ARG A 53 -1.58 -14.19 -11.91
C ARG A 53 -0.71 -13.63 -13.03
N THR A 54 0.36 -12.92 -12.69
CA THR A 54 1.58 -13.10 -13.49
C THR A 54 2.26 -14.38 -13.01
N PHE A 55 2.07 -15.47 -13.76
CA PHE A 55 2.88 -16.68 -13.68
C PHE A 55 4.33 -16.41 -14.13
N SER A 56 4.97 -15.43 -13.51
CA SER A 56 6.41 -15.13 -13.61
C SER A 56 7.09 -15.35 -12.26
N ASN A 57 6.50 -16.19 -11.40
CA ASN A 57 7.27 -16.94 -10.41
C ASN A 57 8.29 -17.77 -11.23
N GLU A 58 9.59 -17.85 -10.93
CA GLU A 58 10.06 -18.44 -9.68
C GLU A 58 11.60 -18.48 -9.65
N LYS A 59 12.32 -17.40 -9.98
CA LYS A 59 13.79 -17.45 -9.91
C LYS A 59 14.47 -16.38 -9.07
N SER A 60 13.82 -15.24 -8.80
CA SER A 60 14.53 -14.14 -8.10
C SER A 60 13.73 -13.41 -7.02
N GLY A 61 12.45 -13.75 -6.77
CA GLY A 61 11.62 -13.03 -5.78
C GLY A 61 11.36 -11.55 -6.14
N VAL A 62 11.63 -11.15 -7.37
CA VAL A 62 11.41 -9.79 -7.89
C VAL A 62 10.17 -9.81 -8.76
N ASP A 63 9.18 -9.02 -8.37
CA ASP A 63 7.91 -8.80 -9.07
C ASP A 63 8.04 -7.55 -9.97
N PRO A 64 8.15 -7.70 -11.30
CA PRO A 64 8.34 -6.55 -12.20
C PRO A 64 7.11 -5.63 -12.29
N SER A 65 5.93 -6.13 -11.91
CA SER A 65 4.69 -5.34 -11.90
C SER A 65 4.56 -4.49 -10.64
N ARG A 66 5.43 -4.69 -9.64
CA ARG A 66 5.42 -3.94 -8.38
C ARG A 66 5.93 -2.51 -8.58
N VAL A 67 5.00 -1.55 -8.61
CA VAL A 67 5.29 -0.12 -8.72
C VAL A 67 5.45 0.60 -7.36
N GLY A 68 5.23 -0.09 -6.24
CA GLY A 68 5.35 0.45 -4.89
C GLY A 68 5.98 -0.53 -3.88
N GLY A 69 6.70 0.01 -2.90
CA GLY A 69 7.26 -0.77 -1.80
C GLY A 69 6.22 -1.13 -0.74
N PRO A 70 6.47 -2.16 0.10
CA PRO A 70 5.62 -2.42 1.25
C PRO A 70 5.74 -1.26 2.24
N GLU A 71 4.62 -0.59 2.50
CA GLU A 71 4.55 0.45 3.53
C GLU A 71 4.02 -0.15 4.83
N ASN A 72 4.57 0.29 5.97
CA ASN A 72 4.03 -0.06 7.27
C ASN A 72 3.12 1.09 7.73
N PRO A 73 1.78 0.91 7.75
CA PRO A 73 0.83 1.95 8.12
C PRO A 73 0.94 2.39 9.59
N LEU A 74 1.64 1.61 10.44
CA LEU A 74 1.91 1.98 11.83
C LEU A 74 3.01 3.04 11.96
N LEU A 75 3.86 3.17 10.95
CA LEU A 75 4.83 4.26 10.88
C LEU A 75 4.15 5.50 10.33
N SER A 76 4.69 6.65 10.71
CA SER A 76 4.23 7.91 10.13
C SER A 76 4.68 7.87 8.67
N GLY A 77 3.74 7.70 7.73
CA GLY A 77 4.00 7.51 6.28
C GLY A 77 4.59 8.74 5.59
N GLY A 78 5.68 9.27 6.14
CA GLY A 78 6.09 10.66 6.01
C GLY A 78 7.44 10.86 5.33
N ASP A 79 8.15 9.81 4.91
CA ASP A 79 9.29 10.01 4.06
C ASP A 79 9.11 9.28 2.73
N LEU A 80 8.82 10.05 1.68
CA LEU A 80 9.05 9.72 0.28
C LEU A 80 10.57 9.54 0.04
N SER A 81 11.20 8.68 0.82
CA SER A 81 12.62 8.40 0.80
C SER A 81 12.83 7.03 0.18
N THR A 82 13.92 6.91 -0.59
CA THR A 82 14.37 5.63 -1.12
C THR A 82 15.74 5.35 -0.57
N MET A 83 16.00 4.08 -0.26
CA MET A 83 17.33 3.65 0.16
C MET A 83 18.16 3.29 -1.06
N ILE A 84 19.28 3.98 -1.26
CA ILE A 84 20.25 3.63 -2.30
C ILE A 84 21.03 2.40 -1.81
N GLY A 85 21.02 1.34 -2.63
CA GLY A 85 21.78 0.12 -2.37
C GLY A 85 23.31 0.33 -2.47
N PRO A 86 24.11 -0.67 -2.07
CA PRO A 86 25.56 -0.59 -2.22
C PRO A 86 25.93 -0.44 -3.70
N GLY A 87 26.89 0.44 -3.99
CA GLY A 87 27.34 0.65 -5.35
C GLY A 87 28.06 -0.58 -5.91
N THR A 88 27.69 -0.97 -7.14
CA THR A 88 28.27 -2.11 -7.84
C THR A 88 29.26 -1.65 -8.92
N GLY A 89 30.50 -2.09 -8.82
CA GLY A 89 31.56 -1.83 -9.81
C GLY A 89 32.56 -0.74 -9.39
N PRO A 90 33.68 -0.60 -10.12
CA PRO A 90 34.79 0.27 -9.72
C PRO A 90 34.42 1.76 -9.71
N ALA A 91 33.44 2.17 -10.52
CA ALA A 91 32.98 3.56 -10.57
C ALA A 91 32.28 4.01 -9.27
N SER A 92 31.72 3.07 -8.51
CA SER A 92 31.03 3.33 -7.24
C SER A 92 31.96 3.67 -6.08
N PHE A 93 33.26 3.39 -6.23
CA PHE A 93 34.26 3.62 -5.20
C PHE A 93 35.23 4.73 -5.63
N ASP A 94 35.77 5.46 -4.66
CA ASP A 94 36.85 6.40 -4.89
C ASP A 94 38.20 5.67 -5.10
N ALA A 95 39.26 6.42 -5.34
CA ALA A 95 40.60 5.86 -5.56
C ALA A 95 41.14 5.09 -4.33
N PHE A 96 40.54 5.27 -3.16
CA PHE A 96 40.90 4.61 -1.90
C PHE A 96 39.95 3.45 -1.55
N GLY A 97 38.97 3.14 -2.42
CA GLY A 97 38.00 2.07 -2.20
C GLY A 97 36.78 2.46 -1.35
N THR A 98 36.61 3.73 -1.01
CA THR A 98 35.45 4.23 -0.26
C THR A 98 34.25 4.39 -1.18
N ALA A 99 33.07 3.91 -0.76
CA ALA A 99 31.85 4.11 -1.53
C ALA A 99 31.52 5.60 -1.66
N LYS A 100 31.41 6.09 -2.90
CA LYS A 100 31.11 7.49 -3.22
C LYS A 100 29.71 7.91 -2.77
N TYR A 101 28.76 6.98 -2.87
CA TYR A 101 27.39 7.18 -2.40
C TYR A 101 27.22 6.48 -1.06
N GLN A 102 26.92 7.28 -0.03
CA GLN A 102 26.57 6.80 1.29
C GLN A 102 25.07 6.99 1.48
N ASN A 103 24.39 5.93 1.91
CA ASN A 103 22.95 5.98 2.14
C ASN A 103 22.67 6.86 3.37
N ARG A 104 22.13 8.06 3.14
CA ARG A 104 21.75 8.97 4.22
C ARG A 104 20.37 8.57 4.73
N ARG A 105 20.34 7.74 5.78
CA ARG A 105 19.08 7.33 6.44
C ARG A 105 18.42 8.54 7.10
N THR A 106 17.50 9.19 6.41
CA THR A 106 16.67 10.27 6.97
C THR A 106 15.36 9.72 7.52
N MET A 107 15.42 8.72 8.40
CA MET A 107 14.21 8.31 9.13
C MET A 107 13.93 9.32 10.24
N SER A 108 12.66 9.70 10.41
CA SER A 108 12.24 10.59 11.49
C SER A 108 12.68 10.02 12.84
N SER A 109 12.96 10.90 13.82
CA SER A 109 13.35 10.47 15.17
C SER A 109 12.22 9.70 15.85
N SER A 110 10.97 10.09 15.62
CA SER A 110 9.77 9.42 16.14
C SER A 110 9.59 8.02 15.54
N ASP A 111 9.73 7.85 14.22
CA ASP A 111 9.60 6.52 13.61
C ASP A 111 10.76 5.59 14.00
N ARG A 112 11.97 6.13 14.22
CA ARG A 112 13.07 5.35 14.80
C ARG A 112 12.75 4.83 16.20
N ALA A 113 12.12 5.64 17.05
CA ALA A 113 11.68 5.22 18.37
C ALA A 113 10.59 4.14 18.29
N LEU A 114 9.62 4.30 17.39
CA LEU A 114 8.57 3.31 17.14
C LEU A 114 9.14 1.97 16.65
N ILE A 115 10.08 2.00 15.69
CA ILE A 115 10.75 0.78 15.19
C ILE A 115 11.50 0.06 16.32
N ALA A 116 12.21 0.80 17.17
CA ALA A 116 12.90 0.23 18.31
C ALA A 116 11.92 -0.43 19.29
N ALA A 117 10.80 0.23 19.59
CA ALA A 117 9.77 -0.32 20.46
C ALA A 117 9.09 -1.56 19.87
N PHE A 118 8.71 -1.55 18.60
CA PHE A 118 8.12 -2.72 17.92
C PHE A 118 9.07 -3.92 17.91
N LYS A 119 10.38 -3.66 17.80
CA LYS A 119 11.40 -4.71 17.92
C LYS A 119 11.40 -5.33 19.32
N GLU A 120 11.37 -4.52 20.38
CA GLU A 120 11.29 -5.03 21.76
C GLU A 120 9.98 -5.77 22.05
N ILE A 121 8.85 -5.29 21.53
CA ILE A 121 7.56 -6.01 21.65
C ILE A 121 7.66 -7.39 20.99
N SER A 122 8.29 -7.46 19.82
CA SER A 122 8.49 -8.71 19.09
C SER A 122 9.41 -9.67 19.86
N THR A 123 10.56 -9.20 20.37
CA THR A 123 11.48 -10.05 21.14
C THR A 123 10.86 -10.57 22.43
N MET A 124 10.05 -9.77 23.12
CA MET A 124 9.32 -10.21 24.31
C MET A 124 8.26 -11.25 23.96
N ALA A 125 7.48 -11.03 22.89
CA ALA A 125 6.44 -11.93 22.44
C ALA A 125 7.00 -13.29 21.96
N ASP A 126 8.12 -13.28 21.25
CA ASP A 126 8.78 -14.49 20.75
C ASP A 126 9.24 -15.40 21.89
N ARG A 127 9.76 -14.82 22.98
CA ARG A 127 10.20 -15.58 24.17
C ARG A 127 9.09 -16.38 24.84
N ILE A 128 7.85 -15.93 24.71
CA ILE A 128 6.66 -16.59 25.28
C ILE A 128 5.76 -17.21 24.20
N ASN A 129 6.26 -17.34 22.96
CA ASN A 129 5.57 -17.93 21.82
C ASN A 129 4.16 -17.35 21.58
N LEU A 130 4.01 -16.03 21.73
CA LEU A 130 2.72 -15.39 21.44
C LEU A 130 2.42 -15.41 19.93
N PRO A 131 1.15 -15.60 19.54
CA PRO A 131 0.74 -15.48 18.15
C PRO A 131 0.89 -14.05 17.63
N LYS A 132 1.19 -13.93 16.34
CA LYS A 132 1.38 -12.66 15.64
C LYS A 132 0.21 -11.68 15.79
N THR A 133 -1.01 -12.19 15.90
CA THR A 133 -2.22 -11.37 16.14
C THR A 133 -2.14 -10.55 17.42
N ILE A 134 -1.50 -11.06 18.47
CA ILE A 134 -1.30 -10.35 19.75
C ILE A 134 -0.19 -9.31 19.61
N VAL A 135 0.89 -9.64 18.89
CA VAL A 135 2.00 -8.72 18.58
C VAL A 135 1.49 -7.52 17.78
N ASP A 136 0.70 -7.75 16.74
CA ASP A 136 0.13 -6.71 15.90
C ASP A 136 -0.82 -5.80 16.70
N ARG A 137 -1.62 -6.37 17.61
CA ARG A 137 -2.49 -5.59 18.49
C ARG A 137 -1.70 -4.76 19.50
N ALA A 138 -0.62 -5.31 20.05
CA ALA A 138 0.28 -4.59 20.95
C ALA A 138 0.96 -3.40 20.25
N ASN A 139 1.46 -3.61 19.02
CA ASN A 139 2.05 -2.54 18.20
C ASN A 139 1.04 -1.42 17.88
N ASN A 140 -0.21 -1.78 17.58
CA ASN A 140 -1.29 -0.79 17.37
C ASN A 140 -1.56 0.04 18.63
N LEU A 141 -1.68 -0.61 19.79
CA LEU A 141 -1.88 0.11 21.07
C LEU A 141 -0.69 1.01 21.40
N PHE A 142 0.53 0.54 21.14
CA PHE A 142 1.73 1.35 21.33
C PHE A 142 1.76 2.57 20.41
N LYS A 143 1.30 2.47 19.16
CA LYS A 143 1.20 3.64 18.26
C LYS A 143 0.12 4.63 18.71
N GLN A 144 -0.99 4.15 19.26
CA GLN A 144 -2.13 4.99 19.69
C GLN A 144 -1.86 5.76 20.99
N PHE A 145 -1.21 5.11 21.96
CA PHE A 145 -1.02 5.65 23.31
C PHE A 145 0.44 5.84 23.71
N GLY A 146 1.36 5.41 22.87
CA GLY A 146 2.80 5.62 23.08
C GLY A 146 3.18 7.09 22.93
N PRO A 147 4.36 7.46 23.46
CA PRO A 147 4.87 8.83 23.46
C PRO A 147 5.21 9.35 22.06
#